data_AF-A0A1A3P8H6-F1
#
_entry.id   AF-A0A1A3P8H6-F1
#
_cell.length_a   1.000
_cell.length_b   1.000
_cell.length_c   1.000
_cell.angle_alpha   90.00
_cell.angle_beta   90.00
_cell.angle_gamma   90.00
#
_symmetry.space_group_name_H-M   'P 1'
#
loop_
_entity.id
_entity.type
_entity.pdbx_description
1 polymer ?
#
loop_
_entity_poly.entity_id
_entity_poly.type
_entity_poly.pdbx_seq_one_letter_code
_entity_poly.pdbx_strand_id
1 'polypeptide(L)'
;MPNDRSRATAAISAAISVLAVPAVLNAATAHAGPLPAFCVASSVVDNVCTARLTSVTANVVDGTITGTPVGGGTAVTLAGQGDAYQMSAGFGNARPDAVQRWDAAIESVSELSVDQSDPNWYGNAKAKAFLPRTLNDLAAQFPPDTLLVRFTPDDAQPGWFRLVTIQPTPR
;
A
#
# COMPACT_ATOMS: atom_id res chain seq x y z
N MET A 1 27.23 -56.20 -62.55
CA MET A 1 25.81 -56.53 -62.28
C MET A 1 25.56 -56.34 -60.79
N PRO A 2 24.42 -55.77 -60.38
CA PRO A 2 23.99 -54.37 -60.51
C PRO A 2 23.71 -53.83 -59.06
N ASN A 3 23.15 -52.67 -58.73
CA ASN A 3 22.50 -51.59 -59.45
C ASN A 3 22.38 -50.40 -58.48
N ASP A 4 22.38 -49.19 -59.01
CA ASP A 4 21.73 -48.03 -58.42
C ASP A 4 20.30 -48.35 -57.96
N ARG A 5 19.85 -47.72 -56.87
CA ARG A 5 18.45 -47.27 -56.72
C ARG A 5 18.25 -46.31 -55.54
N SER A 6 18.15 -45.04 -55.91
CA SER A 6 17.03 -44.14 -55.59
C SER A 6 16.72 -43.86 -54.11
N ARG A 7 17.20 -42.70 -53.65
CA ARG A 7 16.58 -41.93 -52.57
C ARG A 7 15.17 -41.52 -53.01
N ALA A 8 14.15 -42.09 -52.40
CA ALA A 8 12.79 -41.57 -52.48
C ALA A 8 12.59 -40.53 -51.37
N THR A 9 12.69 -39.26 -51.74
CA THR A 9 12.19 -38.12 -50.97
C THR A 9 10.66 -38.22 -50.88
N ALA A 10 10.14 -38.60 -49.72
CA ALA A 10 8.73 -38.39 -49.39
C ALA A 10 8.60 -37.02 -48.72
N ALA A 11 8.16 -36.04 -49.50
CA ALA A 11 7.68 -34.77 -49.02
C ALA A 11 6.36 -34.99 -48.26
N ILE A 12 6.33 -34.61 -46.98
CA ILE A 12 5.07 -34.37 -46.26
C ILE A 12 5.09 -32.90 -45.88
N SER A 13 4.56 -32.08 -46.78
CA SER A 13 4.24 -30.68 -46.51
C SER A 13 3.04 -30.65 -45.57
N ALA A 14 3.29 -30.54 -44.26
CA ALA A 14 2.25 -30.19 -43.30
C ALA A 14 2.01 -28.67 -43.40
N ALA A 15 0.93 -28.28 -44.07
CA ALA A 15 0.46 -26.90 -44.07
C ALA A 15 -0.06 -26.55 -42.68
N ILE A 16 0.78 -25.89 -41.87
CA ILE A 16 0.36 -25.32 -40.58
C ILE A 16 -0.15 -23.90 -40.89
N SER A 17 -1.44 -23.78 -41.15
CA SER A 17 -2.13 -22.49 -41.12
C SER A 17 -2.33 -22.08 -39.66
N VAL A 18 -1.31 -21.45 -39.06
CA VAL A 18 -1.50 -20.73 -37.78
C VAL A 18 -2.19 -19.41 -38.12
N LEU A 19 -3.47 -19.31 -37.77
CA LEU A 19 -4.18 -18.04 -37.71
C LEU A 19 -3.42 -17.10 -36.78
N ALA A 20 -2.74 -16.11 -37.35
CA ALA A 20 -2.24 -14.96 -36.61
C ALA A 20 -3.45 -14.13 -36.19
N VAL A 21 -4.03 -14.46 -35.03
CA VAL A 21 -4.94 -13.55 -34.34
C VAL A 21 -4.05 -12.44 -33.78
N PRO A 22 -4.18 -11.18 -34.22
CA PRO A 22 -3.60 -10.09 -33.46
C PRO A 22 -4.42 -10.04 -32.16
N ALA A 23 -3.91 -10.69 -31.11
CA ALA A 23 -4.33 -10.39 -29.77
C ALA A 23 -3.92 -8.93 -29.53
N VAL A 24 -4.83 -8.00 -29.84
CA VAL A 24 -4.73 -6.63 -29.36
C VAL A 24 -4.93 -6.77 -27.86
N LEU A 25 -3.82 -6.98 -27.15
CA LEU A 25 -3.75 -6.81 -25.72
C LEU A 25 -4.07 -5.33 -25.50
N ASN A 26 -5.35 -5.02 -25.31
CA ASN A 26 -5.75 -3.84 -24.57
C ASN A 26 -5.21 -4.07 -23.16
N ALA A 27 -3.92 -3.77 -22.98
CA ALA A 27 -3.40 -3.38 -21.69
C ALA A 27 -4.18 -2.10 -21.35
N ALA A 28 -5.36 -2.27 -20.76
CA ALA A 28 -5.95 -1.23 -19.96
C ALA A 28 -4.86 -0.94 -18.93
N THR A 29 -4.16 0.16 -19.14
CA THR A 29 -3.28 0.74 -18.16
C THR A 29 -4.13 0.87 -16.91
N ALA A 30 -3.85 0.01 -15.94
CA ALA A 30 -4.48 0.02 -14.63
C ALA A 30 -3.98 1.28 -13.93
N HIS A 31 -4.52 2.42 -14.35
CA HIS A 31 -4.31 3.67 -13.67
C HIS A 31 -5.14 3.56 -12.40
N ALA A 32 -4.44 3.58 -11.27
CA ALA A 32 -4.93 4.05 -10.00
C ALA A 32 -6.15 4.98 -10.14
N GLY A 33 -7.19 4.75 -9.34
CA GLY A 33 -8.34 5.65 -9.28
C GLY A 33 -7.91 7.10 -9.03
N PRO A 34 -8.63 8.11 -9.54
CA PRO A 34 -8.24 9.50 -9.34
C PRO A 34 -8.17 9.84 -7.85
N LEU A 35 -7.28 10.76 -7.49
CA LEU A 35 -7.27 11.33 -6.14
C LEU A 35 -8.66 11.91 -5.80
N PRO A 36 -9.09 11.85 -4.53
CA PRO A 36 -10.35 12.42 -4.10
C PRO A 36 -10.45 13.91 -4.43
N ALA A 37 -11.66 14.41 -4.70
CA ALA A 37 -11.87 15.81 -5.08
C ALA A 37 -11.40 16.83 -4.02
N PHE A 38 -11.29 16.43 -2.74
CA PHE A 38 -10.75 17.30 -1.68
C PHE A 38 -9.23 17.50 -1.78
N CYS A 39 -8.52 16.64 -2.51
CA CYS A 39 -7.10 16.74 -2.80
C CYS A 39 -6.86 17.79 -3.89
N VAL A 40 -6.95 19.07 -3.51
CA VAL A 40 -6.70 20.22 -4.38
C VAL A 40 -5.20 20.45 -4.57
N ALA A 41 -4.81 21.23 -5.59
CA ALA A 41 -3.41 21.43 -5.97
C ALA A 41 -2.47 21.87 -4.82
N SER A 42 -2.95 22.65 -3.85
CA SER A 42 -2.15 23.05 -2.68
C SER A 42 -1.84 21.92 -1.70
N SER A 43 -2.61 20.82 -1.75
CA SER A 43 -2.46 19.63 -0.91
C SER A 43 -1.83 18.44 -1.64
N VAL A 44 -1.55 18.58 -2.94
CA VAL A 44 -1.03 17.50 -3.78
C VAL A 44 0.35 17.87 -4.30
N VAL A 45 1.33 17.00 -4.02
CA VAL A 45 2.67 17.08 -4.58
C VAL A 45 3.01 15.71 -5.15
N ASP A 46 3.43 15.64 -6.41
CA ASP A 46 3.79 14.39 -7.10
C ASP A 46 2.70 13.30 -7.03
N ASN A 47 1.43 13.70 -7.22
CA ASN A 47 0.26 12.83 -7.08
C ASN A 47 0.08 12.18 -5.68
N VAL A 48 0.71 12.76 -4.66
CA VAL A 48 0.52 12.39 -3.25
C VAL A 48 -0.33 13.46 -2.59
N CYS A 49 -1.51 13.08 -2.13
CA CYS A 49 -2.40 13.95 -1.37
C CYS A 49 -2.01 13.96 0.10
N THR A 50 -1.95 15.15 0.70
CA THR A 50 -1.75 15.35 2.13
C THR A 50 -3.06 15.84 2.75
N ALA A 51 -3.54 15.17 3.78
CA ALA A 51 -4.79 15.52 4.45
C ALA A 51 -4.72 15.25 5.95
N ARG A 52 -5.49 16.03 6.72
CA ARG A 52 -5.79 15.72 8.13
C ARG A 52 -7.13 15.00 8.21
N LEU A 53 -7.30 14.12 9.19
CA LEU A 53 -8.52 13.34 9.39
C LEU A 53 -9.29 13.81 10.63
N THR A 54 -10.61 13.97 10.50
CA THR A 54 -11.53 14.34 11.59
C THR A 54 -12.03 13.14 12.38
N SER A 55 -12.15 11.99 11.73
CA SER A 55 -12.55 10.73 12.34
C SER A 55 -11.85 9.59 11.62
N VAL A 56 -11.51 8.55 12.36
CA VAL A 56 -10.85 7.35 11.83
C VAL A 56 -11.54 6.11 12.39
N THR A 57 -11.81 5.14 11.53
CA THR A 57 -12.24 3.80 11.93
C THR A 57 -11.24 2.77 11.43
N ALA A 58 -10.80 1.87 12.29
CA ALA A 58 -9.94 0.76 11.90
C ALA A 58 -10.76 -0.43 11.41
N ASN A 59 -10.38 -1.01 10.28
CA ASN A 59 -10.88 -2.29 9.82
C ASN A 59 -9.80 -3.34 10.05
N VAL A 60 -10.04 -4.17 11.06
CA VAL A 60 -9.10 -5.20 11.48
C VAL A 60 -9.08 -6.41 10.54
N VAL A 61 -10.10 -6.64 9.72
CA VAL A 61 -10.12 -7.75 8.77
C VAL A 61 -9.15 -7.45 7.62
N ASP A 62 -9.26 -6.25 7.07
CA ASP A 62 -8.51 -5.83 5.88
C ASP A 62 -7.19 -5.12 6.22
N GLY A 63 -6.96 -4.77 7.49
CA GLY A 63 -5.77 -4.05 7.92
C GLY A 63 -5.73 -2.60 7.46
N THR A 64 -6.90 -2.00 7.24
CA THR A 64 -7.05 -0.64 6.72
C THR A 64 -7.62 0.31 7.76
N ILE A 65 -7.53 1.60 7.48
CA ILE A 65 -8.32 2.64 8.16
C ILE A 65 -9.24 3.33 7.16
N THR A 66 -10.41 3.75 7.61
CA THR A 66 -11.27 4.67 6.87
C THR A 66 -11.30 6.00 7.59
N GLY A 67 -10.93 7.07 6.89
CA GLY A 67 -10.80 8.40 7.44
C GLY A 67 -11.65 9.44 6.72
N THR A 68 -12.27 10.35 7.47
CA THR A 68 -12.96 11.52 6.91
C THR A 68 -12.02 12.72 6.91
N PRO A 69 -11.73 13.36 5.76
CA PRO A 69 -10.84 14.51 5.72
C PRO A 69 -11.40 15.73 6.46
N VAL A 70 -10.52 16.55 7.01
CA VAL A 70 -10.84 17.87 7.52
C VAL A 70 -11.32 18.76 6.37
N GLY A 71 -12.41 19.50 6.60
CA GLY A 71 -13.14 20.22 5.55
C GLY A 71 -14.27 19.39 4.90
N GLY A 72 -14.39 18.10 5.25
CA GLY A 72 -15.42 17.20 4.74
C GLY A 72 -15.08 16.62 3.36
N GLY A 73 -15.98 15.76 2.87
CA GLY A 73 -15.80 15.03 1.62
C GLY A 73 -16.03 13.53 1.77
N THR A 74 -15.77 12.78 0.71
CA THR A 74 -15.87 11.32 0.73
C THR A 74 -14.80 10.75 1.67
N ALA A 75 -15.20 9.84 2.56
CA ALA A 75 -14.26 9.11 3.39
C ALA A 75 -13.31 8.27 2.51
N VAL A 76 -12.05 8.19 2.92
CA VAL A 76 -11.01 7.47 2.19
C VAL A 76 -10.57 6.24 2.97
N THR A 77 -10.45 5.11 2.28
CA THR A 77 -9.86 3.89 2.84
C THR A 77 -8.37 3.88 2.53
N LEU A 78 -7.56 3.82 3.59
CA LEU A 78 -6.10 3.90 3.54
C LEU A 78 -5.50 2.58 4.02
N ALA A 79 -4.50 2.09 3.29
CA ALA A 79 -3.73 0.89 3.62
C ALA A 79 -2.23 1.19 3.52
N GLY A 80 -1.43 0.65 4.43
CA GLY A 80 0.01 0.93 4.45
C GLY A 80 0.80 -0.15 5.16
N GLN A 81 2.05 -0.33 4.73
CA GLN A 81 3.02 -1.14 5.43
C GLN A 81 3.64 -0.35 6.60
N GLY A 82 4.36 -1.03 7.50
CA GLY A 82 4.86 -0.43 8.74
C GLY A 82 5.77 0.78 8.55
N ASP A 83 6.46 0.89 7.42
CA ASP A 83 7.33 2.01 7.04
C ASP A 83 6.57 3.32 6.76
N ALA A 84 5.29 3.24 6.41
CA ALA A 84 4.45 4.43 6.27
C ALA A 84 4.14 5.08 7.65
N TYR A 85 4.23 4.33 8.74
CA TYR A 85 3.85 4.81 10.07
C TYR A 85 5.03 5.50 10.74
N GLN A 86 4.85 6.78 11.07
CA GLN A 86 5.90 7.60 11.67
C GLN A 86 5.62 7.92 13.12
N MET A 87 6.70 8.11 13.88
CA MET A 87 6.63 8.70 15.23
C MET A 87 5.87 10.03 15.19
N SER A 88 5.14 10.31 16.25
CA SER A 88 4.46 11.58 16.42
C SER A 88 5.45 12.74 16.39
N ALA A 89 4.99 13.90 15.90
CA ALA A 89 5.81 15.11 15.82
C ALA A 89 5.06 16.33 16.32
N GLY A 90 5.81 17.33 16.81
CA GLY A 90 5.29 18.63 17.21
C GLY A 90 4.57 18.67 18.56
N PHE A 91 4.28 17.52 19.19
CA PHE A 91 3.76 17.50 20.55
C PHE A 91 4.81 17.95 21.57
N GLY A 92 4.39 18.72 22.57
CA GLY A 92 5.20 19.00 23.75
C GLY A 92 5.24 17.82 24.73
N ASN A 93 5.72 18.07 25.95
CA ASN A 93 5.89 17.03 26.98
C ASN A 93 4.57 16.34 27.40
N ALA A 94 3.43 17.03 27.26
CA ALA A 94 2.11 16.48 27.59
C ALA A 94 1.41 15.92 26.34
N ARG A 95 1.83 14.73 25.90
CA ARG A 95 1.19 13.99 24.78
C ARG A 95 -0.07 13.26 25.25
N PRO A 96 -1.14 13.16 24.44
CA PRO A 96 -2.26 12.27 24.72
C PRO A 96 -1.81 10.81 24.86
N ASP A 97 -2.44 10.04 25.74
CA ASP A 97 -2.08 8.64 26.02
C ASP A 97 -2.01 7.77 24.75
N ALA A 98 -2.99 7.87 23.85
CA ALA A 98 -2.99 7.12 22.60
C ALA A 98 -1.78 7.46 21.72
N VAL A 99 -1.32 8.71 21.70
CA VAL A 99 -0.14 9.15 20.94
C VAL A 99 1.14 8.60 21.57
N GLN A 100 1.21 8.55 22.90
CA GLN A 100 2.34 7.92 23.59
C GLN A 100 2.41 6.41 23.28
N ARG A 101 1.26 5.72 23.29
CA ARG A 101 1.17 4.29 22.91
C ARG A 101 1.54 4.05 21.45
N TRP A 102 1.19 4.97 20.55
CA TRP A 102 1.60 4.92 19.15
C TRP A 102 3.11 4.96 19.01
N ASP A 103 3.76 5.93 19.65
CA ASP A 103 5.22 6.06 19.59
C ASP A 103 5.91 4.85 20.22
N ALA A 104 5.44 4.41 21.39
CA ALA A 104 5.98 3.22 22.06
C ALA A 104 5.84 1.95 21.22
N ALA A 105 4.73 1.79 20.47
CA ALA A 105 4.54 0.65 19.58
C ALA A 105 5.56 0.65 18.43
N ILE A 106 5.79 1.81 17.79
CA ILE A 106 6.80 1.95 16.74
C ILE A 106 8.20 1.68 17.30
N GLU A 107 8.51 2.26 18.47
CA GLU A 107 9.82 2.09 19.14
C GLU A 107 10.09 0.63 19.48
N SER A 108 9.07 -0.09 19.97
CA SER A 108 9.21 -1.50 20.37
C SER A 108 9.64 -2.44 19.24
N VAL A 109 9.46 -2.02 17.97
CA VAL A 109 9.81 -2.83 16.80
C VAL A 109 10.85 -2.20 15.89
N SER A 110 11.30 -0.96 16.13
CA SER A 110 12.19 -0.22 15.23
C SER A 110 13.55 -0.91 15.07
N GLU A 111 14.15 -1.30 16.18
CA GLU A 111 15.50 -1.91 16.26
C GLU A 111 15.51 -3.43 16.04
N LEU A 112 14.35 -4.07 15.90
CA LEU A 112 14.28 -5.51 15.67
C LEU A 112 14.91 -5.87 14.31
N SER A 113 15.91 -6.74 14.33
CA SER A 113 16.55 -7.24 13.11
C SER A 113 15.65 -8.26 12.41
N VAL A 114 15.57 -8.15 11.08
CA VAL A 114 14.92 -9.15 10.22
C VAL A 114 15.93 -9.88 9.33
N ASP A 115 17.22 -9.75 9.65
CA ASP A 115 18.28 -10.52 9.01
C ASP A 115 18.12 -12.00 9.35
N GLN A 116 18.12 -12.88 8.33
CA GLN A 116 17.90 -14.32 8.52
C GLN A 116 18.98 -15.01 9.38
N SER A 117 20.12 -14.35 9.62
CA SER A 117 21.16 -14.81 10.53
C SER A 117 20.84 -14.55 12.01
N ASP A 118 19.91 -13.65 12.34
CA ASP A 118 19.40 -13.48 13.70
C ASP A 118 18.47 -14.67 14.05
N PRO A 119 18.74 -15.47 15.08
CA PRO A 119 17.86 -16.59 15.45
C PRO A 119 16.41 -16.18 15.76
N ASN A 120 16.15 -14.91 16.05
CA ASN A 120 14.82 -14.36 16.31
C ASN A 120 14.16 -13.70 15.08
N TRP A 121 14.79 -13.74 13.90
CA TRP A 121 14.36 -13.00 12.70
C TRP A 121 12.89 -13.18 12.36
N TYR A 122 12.37 -14.41 12.50
CA TYR A 122 10.98 -14.71 12.15
C TYR A 122 10.00 -14.04 13.12
N GLY A 123 10.30 -14.07 14.42
CA GLY A 123 9.51 -13.38 15.43
C GLY A 123 9.53 -11.86 15.25
N ASN A 124 10.72 -11.33 14.95
CA ASN A 124 10.93 -9.91 14.68
C ASN A 124 10.18 -9.43 13.43
N ALA A 125 10.27 -10.19 12.32
CA ALA A 125 9.55 -9.91 11.09
C ALA A 125 8.03 -9.95 11.32
N LYS A 126 7.55 -10.93 12.10
CA LYS A 126 6.14 -11.02 12.48
C LYS A 126 5.70 -9.80 13.29
N ALA A 127 6.47 -9.39 14.30
CA ALA A 127 6.16 -8.22 15.11
C ALA A 127 6.03 -6.95 14.25
N LYS A 128 6.99 -6.72 13.34
CA LYS A 128 6.93 -5.60 12.39
C LYS A 128 5.72 -5.69 11.44
N ALA A 129 5.40 -6.89 10.94
CA ALA A 129 4.28 -7.10 10.01
C ALA A 129 2.90 -6.84 10.66
N PHE A 130 2.76 -7.05 11.97
CA PHE A 130 1.51 -6.79 12.69
C PHE A 130 1.41 -5.36 13.26
N LEU A 131 2.50 -4.59 13.25
CA LEU A 131 2.53 -3.20 13.73
C LEU A 131 1.41 -2.32 13.14
N PRO A 132 1.14 -2.32 11.81
CA PRO A 132 0.08 -1.50 11.23
C PRO A 132 -1.30 -1.72 11.87
N ARG A 133 -1.63 -2.96 12.26
CA ARG A 133 -2.91 -3.25 12.90
C ARG A 133 -3.04 -2.57 14.26
N THR A 134 -2.01 -2.69 15.10
CA THR A 134 -1.96 -2.01 16.40
C THR A 134 -2.05 -0.49 16.24
N LEU A 135 -1.32 0.06 15.26
CA LEU A 135 -1.33 1.49 15.00
C LEU A 135 -2.68 1.97 14.45
N ASN A 136 -3.35 1.21 13.61
CA ASN A 136 -4.70 1.52 13.12
C ASN A 136 -5.72 1.59 14.27
N ASP A 137 -5.66 0.65 15.20
CA ASP A 137 -6.52 0.65 16.38
C ASP A 137 -6.26 1.89 17.27
N LEU A 138 -5.00 2.34 17.37
CA LEU A 138 -4.63 3.57 18.07
C LEU A 138 -5.09 4.83 17.31
N ALA A 139 -4.96 4.85 15.98
CA ALA A 139 -5.41 5.95 15.14
C ALA A 139 -6.90 6.25 15.31
N ALA A 140 -7.73 5.23 15.48
CA ALA A 140 -9.16 5.36 15.74
C ALA A 140 -9.49 6.02 17.10
N GLN A 141 -8.53 6.10 18.02
CA GLN A 141 -8.68 6.71 19.34
C GLN A 141 -8.23 8.18 19.39
N PHE A 142 -7.60 8.69 18.32
CA PHE A 142 -7.10 10.05 18.32
C PHE A 142 -8.22 11.09 18.26
N PRO A 143 -8.04 12.25 18.90
CA PRO A 143 -8.93 13.39 18.70
C PRO A 143 -8.98 13.80 17.21
N PRO A 144 -10.07 14.45 16.76
CA PRO A 144 -10.14 15.02 15.42
C PRO A 144 -8.94 15.92 15.11
N ASP A 145 -8.55 15.98 13.83
CA ASP A 145 -7.48 16.86 13.32
C ASP A 145 -6.06 16.50 13.80
N THR A 146 -5.90 15.39 14.52
CA THR A 146 -4.61 14.93 15.05
C THR A 146 -3.80 14.13 14.02
N LEU A 147 -4.47 13.39 13.14
CA LEU A 147 -3.79 12.46 12.24
C LEU A 147 -3.55 13.11 10.88
N LEU A 148 -2.27 13.30 10.53
CA LEU A 148 -1.83 13.76 9.22
C LEU A 148 -1.48 12.53 8.37
N VAL A 149 -2.10 12.43 7.20
CA VAL A 149 -1.86 11.34 6.24
C VAL A 149 -1.37 11.89 4.92
N ARG A 150 -0.45 11.14 4.30
CA ARG A 150 -0.06 11.31 2.91
C ARG A 150 -0.36 10.01 2.19
N PHE A 151 -1.06 10.09 1.07
CA PHE A 151 -1.48 8.89 0.34
C PHE A 151 -1.51 9.14 -1.16
N THR A 152 -1.43 8.05 -1.90
CA THR A 152 -1.55 8.01 -3.36
C THR A 152 -2.58 6.94 -3.71
N PRO A 153 -3.24 7.02 -4.88
CA PRO A 153 -4.08 5.94 -5.36
C PRO A 153 -3.37 4.58 -5.34
N ASP A 154 -4.11 3.51 -5.03
CA ASP A 154 -3.59 2.14 -5.08
C ASP A 154 -3.95 1.48 -6.42
N ASP A 155 -2.94 1.17 -7.23
CA ASP A 155 -3.09 0.48 -8.52
C ASP A 155 -3.55 -0.98 -8.33
N ALA A 156 -3.20 -1.61 -7.21
CA ALA A 156 -3.51 -3.01 -6.94
C ALA A 156 -4.95 -3.19 -6.42
N GLN A 157 -5.49 -2.18 -5.74
CA GLN A 157 -6.81 -2.25 -5.12
C GLN A 157 -7.64 -1.00 -5.40
N PRO A 158 -8.45 -1.00 -6.48
CA PRO A 158 -9.32 0.13 -6.80
C PRO A 158 -10.24 0.49 -5.64
N GLY A 159 -10.30 1.79 -5.30
CA GLY A 159 -11.11 2.31 -4.20
C GLY A 159 -10.37 2.40 -2.86
N TRP A 160 -9.13 1.90 -2.78
CA TRP A 160 -8.22 2.14 -1.66
C TRP A 160 -7.14 3.13 -2.06
N PHE A 161 -6.52 3.74 -1.05
CA PHE A 161 -5.33 4.55 -1.22
C PHE A 161 -4.18 3.93 -0.43
N ARG A 162 -3.01 3.92 -1.04
CA ARG A 162 -1.78 3.50 -0.39
C ARG A 162 -1.23 4.65 0.45
N LEU A 163 -1.05 4.40 1.73
CA LEU A 163 -0.34 5.29 2.63
C LEU A 163 1.10 5.45 2.17
N VAL A 164 1.50 6.70 2.01
CA VAL A 164 2.90 7.11 1.88
C VAL A 164 3.44 7.43 3.28
N THR A 165 2.68 8.20 4.07
CA THR A 165 2.99 8.42 5.49
C THR A 165 1.71 8.58 6.31
N ILE A 166 1.77 8.20 7.58
CA ILE A 166 0.74 8.46 8.59
C ILE A 166 1.43 8.86 9.89
N GLN A 167 1.04 10.00 10.45
CA GLN A 167 1.73 10.60 11.58
C GLN A 167 0.76 11.38 12.47
N PRO A 168 0.75 11.13 13.79
CA PRO A 168 0.09 12.00 14.74
C PRO A 168 0.86 13.33 14.85
N THR A 169 0.16 14.45 14.69
CA THR A 169 0.70 15.80 14.90
C THR A 169 -0.35 16.66 15.60
N PRO A 170 0.03 17.62 16.46
CA PRO A 170 -0.95 18.56 16.98
C PRO A 170 -1.56 19.38 15.84
N ARG A 171 -2.76 19.92 16.09
CA ARG A 171 -3.41 20.87 15.20
C ARG A 171 -2.60 22.14 15.04
#